data_AF-A0A848ZXU8-F1
#
_entry.id   AF-A0A848ZXU8-F1
#
_cell.length_a   1.000
_cell.length_b   1.000
_cell.length_c   1.000
_cell.angle_alpha   90.00
_cell.angle_beta   90.00
_cell.angle_gamma   90.00
#
_symmetry.space_group_name_H-M   'P 1'
#
loop_
_entity.id
_entity.type
_entity.pdbx_description
1 polymer ?
#
loop_
_entity_poly.entity_id
_entity_poly.type
_entity_poly.pdbx_seq_one_letter_code
_entity_poly.pdbx_strand_id
1 'polypeptide(L)' 'VIAAINRQLSHYASHIGQIVLLGKMIKGDRWITLSIPKGESEMFNKEKFNS' A
#
# COMPACT_ATOMS: atom_id res chain seq x y z
N VAL A 1 22.23 14.47 6.72
CA VAL A 1 21.88 13.03 6.52
C VAL A 1 20.37 12.81 6.43
N ILE A 2 19.56 13.23 7.42
CA ILE A 2 18.09 13.05 7.42
C ILE A 2 17.39 13.57 6.14
N ALA A 3 17.76 14.76 5.65
CA ALA A 3 17.16 15.32 4.42
C ALA A 3 17.38 14.45 3.18
N ALA A 4 18.56 13.82 3.05
CA ALA A 4 18.86 12.94 1.93
C ALA A 4 18.05 11.64 2.00
N ILE A 5 17.88 11.08 3.22
CA ILE A 5 17.05 9.90 3.47
C ILE A 5 15.58 10.19 3.13
N ASN A 6 15.04 11.32 3.58
CA ASN A 6 13.65 11.70 3.29
C ASN A 6 13.42 11.89 1.79
N ARG A 7 14.36 12.52 1.06
CA ARG A 7 14.26 12.63 -0.40
C ARG A 7 14.21 11.26 -1.07
N GLN A 8 15.04 10.32 -0.60
CA GLN A 8 15.07 8.97 -1.15
C GLN A 8 13.78 8.20 -0.85
N LEU A 9 13.26 8.33 0.37
CA LEU A 9 11.98 7.75 0.77
C LEU A 9 10.84 8.25 -0.11
N SER A 10 10.73 9.57 -0.31
CA SER A 10 9.71 10.16 -1.19
C SER A 10 9.86 9.71 -2.64
N HIS A 11 11.10 9.61 -3.15
CA HIS A 11 11.37 9.11 -4.50
C HIS A 11 10.88 7.66 -4.68
N TYR A 12 11.16 6.77 -3.71
CA TYR A 12 10.66 5.40 -3.77
C TYR A 12 9.15 5.32 -3.67
N ALA A 13 8.53 6.09 -2.77
CA ALA A 13 7.07 6.15 -2.67
C ALA A 13 6.41 6.59 -3.99
N SER A 14 7.02 7.56 -4.70
CA SER A 14 6.55 8.01 -6.02
C SER A 14 6.56 6.88 -7.05
N HIS A 15 7.68 6.16 -7.18
CA HIS A 15 7.77 5.04 -8.13
C HIS A 15 6.85 3.88 -7.77
N ILE A 16 6.71 3.56 -6.49
CA ILE A 16 5.75 2.55 -6.03
C ILE A 16 4.32 2.99 -6.39
N GLY A 17 3.99 4.27 -6.21
CA GLY A 17 2.70 4.83 -6.61
C GLY A 17 2.42 4.69 -8.11
N GLN A 18 3.42 4.97 -8.96
CA GLN A 18 3.32 4.78 -10.42
C GLN A 18 3.05 3.32 -10.78
N ILE A 19 3.77 2.38 -10.15
CA ILE A 19 3.59 0.93 -10.38
C ILE A 19 2.19 0.49 -9.95
N VAL A 20 1.71 0.92 -8.78
CA VAL A 20 0.36 0.61 -8.29
C VAL A 20 -0.71 1.17 -9.23
N LEU A 21 -0.53 2.40 -9.72
CA LEU A 21 -1.47 3.01 -10.66
C LEU A 21 -1.55 2.23 -11.98
N LEU A 22 -0.41 1.84 -12.54
CA LEU A 22 -0.36 0.98 -13.73
C LEU A 22 -1.02 -0.38 -13.46
N GLY A 23 -0.73 -0.99 -12.32
CA GLY A 23 -1.35 -2.25 -11.91
C GLY A 23 -2.88 -2.15 -11.83
N LYS A 24 -3.39 -1.05 -11.25
CA LYS A 24 -4.83 -0.74 -11.19
C LYS A 24 -5.44 -0.64 -12.59
N MET A 25 -4.80 0.11 -13.48
CA MET A 25 -5.26 0.27 -14.87
C MET A 25 -5.30 -1.08 -15.61
N ILE A 26 -4.27 -1.91 -15.45
CA ILE A 26 -4.17 -3.22 -16.11
C ILE A 26 -5.20 -4.22 -15.58
N LYS A 27 -5.46 -4.21 -14.27
CA LYS A 27 -6.39 -5.16 -13.64
C LYS A 27 -7.85 -4.73 -13.72
N GLY A 28 -8.13 -3.42 -13.81
CA GLY A 28 -9.48 -2.87 -13.84
C GLY A 28 -10.30 -3.39 -12.67
N ASP A 29 -11.47 -3.94 -12.95
CA ASP A 29 -12.41 -4.49 -11.96
C ASP A 29 -11.85 -5.70 -11.19
N ARG A 30 -10.78 -6.34 -11.69
CA ARG A 30 -10.09 -7.44 -11.00
C ARG A 30 -9.01 -6.96 -10.04
N TRP A 31 -8.85 -5.64 -9.83
CA TRP A 31 -7.88 -5.11 -8.89
C TRP A 31 -8.28 -5.45 -7.45
N ILE A 32 -7.37 -6.06 -6.70
CA ILE A 32 -7.54 -6.34 -5.27
C ILE A 32 -6.76 -5.28 -4.49
N THR A 33 -7.40 -4.67 -3.49
CA THR A 33 -6.73 -3.70 -2.62
C THR A 33 -5.54 -4.33 -1.90
N LEU A 34 -4.40 -3.62 -1.88
CA LEU A 34 -3.17 -4.08 -1.22
C LEU A 34 -3.13 -3.73 0.27
N SER A 35 -4.14 -3.02 0.76
CA SER A 35 -4.31 -2.65 2.17
C SER A 35 -5.65 -3.12 2.69
N ILE A 36 -5.73 -3.23 4.02
CA ILE A 36 -6.98 -3.47 4.72
C ILE A 36 -7.93 -2.30 4.43
N PRO A 37 -9.21 -2.56 4.09
CA PRO A 37 -10.19 -1.51 3.91
C PRO A 37 -10.32 -0.62 5.15
N LYS A 38 -10.66 0.65 4.94
CA LYS A 38 -10.84 1.59 6.04
C LYS A 38 -11.95 1.09 6.98
N GLY A 39 -11.62 0.95 8.28
CA GLY A 39 -12.55 0.46 9.30
C GLY A 39 -12.41 -1.03 9.62
N GLU A 40 -11.71 -1.80 8.79
CA GLU A 40 -11.63 -3.27 8.94
C GLU A 40 -10.38 -3.76 9.69
N SER A 41 -9.54 -2.84 10.20
CA SER A 41 -8.27 -3.19 10.86
C SER A 41 -8.47 -4.05 12.12
N GLU A 42 -9.48 -3.77 12.93
CA GLU A 42 -9.75 -4.55 14.15
C GLU A 42 -10.18 -5.98 13.83
N MET A 43 -11.03 -6.15 12.81
CA MET A 43 -11.48 -7.47 12.35
C MET A 43 -10.31 -8.28 11.78
N PHE A 44 -9.51 -7.66 10.91
CA PHE A 44 -8.31 -8.28 10.34
C PHE A 44 -7.32 -8.72 11.42
N ASN A 45 -7.08 -7.88 12.44
CA ASN A 45 -6.15 -8.21 13.51
C ASN A 45 -6.67 -9.36 14.40
N LYS A 46 -7.98 -9.42 14.68
CA LYS A 46 -8.59 -10.55 15.39
C LYS A 46 -8.42 -11.85 14.58
N GLU A 47 -8.70 -11.84 13.29
CA GLU A 47 -8.53 -13.04 12.44
C GLU A 47 -7.06 -13.49 12.37
N LYS A 48 -6.13 -12.55 12.22
CA LYS A 48 -4.73 -12.85 11.96
C LYS A 48 -3.90 -13.18 13.21
N PHE A 49 -4.25 -12.62 14.37
CA PHE A 49 -3.44 -12.69 15.59
C PHE A 49 -4.15 -13.34 16.79
N ASN A 50 -5.38 -13.82 16.65
CA ASN A 50 -6.01 -14.62 17.71
C ASN A 50 -5.37 -16.01 17.75
N SER A 51 -4.44 -16.18 18.69
CA SER A 51 -4.00 -17.44 19.29
C SER A 51 -4.18 -17.35 20.80
#